data_AF-A0A1G5KKG6-F1
#
_entry.id   AF-A0A1G5KKG6-F1
#
_cell.length_a   1.000
_cell.length_b   1.000
_cell.length_c   1.000
_cell.angle_alpha   90.00
_cell.angle_beta   90.00
_cell.angle_gamma   90.00
#
_symmetry.space_group_name_H-M   'P 1'
#
loop_
_entity.id
_entity.type
_entity.pdbx_description
1 polymer ?
#
loop_
_entity_poly.entity_id
_entity_poly.type
_entity_poly.pdbx_seq_one_letter_code
_entity_poly.pdbx_strand_id
1 'polypeptide(L)'
;MIKKILFIYFIFIQTPNIVTIKELYQGKGVIFNESYKFPFKGTNYKEPVTPNLNQIIRSENILYKDYYKYRKSVLDSFRSNYKINSKYLKSKNVQKKFSKFNRQYAGYTNQIGDTIIYIGLFNFNNLKKAENYFENWDTILFLGSGGFYEGNQEFYEINLNQNKIEFN
;
A
#
# COMPACT_ATOMS: atom_id res chain seq x y z
N MET A 1 -46.12 20.61 -21.19
CA MET A 1 -44.93 20.33 -22.02
C MET A 1 -43.73 20.15 -21.08
N ILE A 2 -43.39 18.91 -20.70
CA ILE A 2 -42.36 18.62 -19.70
C ILE A 2 -41.00 18.49 -20.39
N LYS A 3 -40.09 19.44 -20.15
CA LYS A 3 -38.69 19.33 -20.58
C LYS A 3 -38.00 18.26 -19.72
N LYS A 4 -37.69 17.10 -20.30
CA LYS A 4 -36.78 16.12 -19.70
C LYS A 4 -35.36 16.69 -19.74
N ILE A 5 -34.83 17.08 -18.59
CA ILE A 5 -33.42 17.43 -18.43
C ILE A 5 -32.64 16.10 -18.38
N LEU A 6 -31.83 15.86 -19.41
CA LEU A 6 -30.94 14.70 -19.47
C LEU A 6 -29.73 14.99 -18.59
N PHE A 7 -29.67 14.40 -17.39
CA PHE A 7 -28.50 14.47 -16.54
C PHE A 7 -27.44 13.49 -17.07
N ILE A 8 -26.45 14.02 -17.79
CA ILE A 8 -25.28 13.23 -18.20
C ILE A 8 -24.37 13.10 -16.97
N TYR A 9 -24.39 11.93 -16.34
CA TYR A 9 -23.39 11.57 -15.34
C TYR A 9 -22.06 11.33 -16.04
N PHE A 10 -21.15 12.31 -15.98
CA PHE A 10 -19.74 12.08 -16.27
C PHE A 10 -19.17 11.20 -15.15
N ILE A 11 -19.06 9.90 -15.42
CA ILE A 11 -18.24 9.01 -14.60
C ILE A 11 -16.79 9.38 -14.91
N PHE A 12 -16.18 10.23 -14.09
CA PHE A 12 -14.74 10.47 -14.12
C PHE A 12 -14.05 9.16 -13.71
N ILE A 13 -13.64 8.37 -14.70
CA ILE A 13 -12.76 7.23 -14.49
C ILE A 13 -11.40 7.82 -14.11
N GLN A 14 -11.09 7.81 -12.81
CA GLN A 14 -9.83 8.29 -12.27
C GLN A 14 -8.72 7.32 -12.71
N THR A 15 -7.80 7.77 -13.55
CA THR A 15 -6.67 6.92 -13.93
C THR A 15 -5.55 7.04 -12.90
N PRO A 16 -5.14 5.95 -12.25
CA PRO A 16 -3.96 5.90 -11.39
C PRO A 16 -2.69 6.37 -12.12
N ASN A 17 -1.76 7.04 -11.41
CA ASN A 17 -0.45 7.35 -11.96
C ASN A 17 0.47 6.14 -11.83
N ILE A 18 0.83 5.50 -12.94
CA ILE A 18 1.82 4.41 -12.97
C ILE A 18 3.22 5.00 -12.77
N VAL A 19 3.97 4.47 -11.82
CA VAL A 19 5.34 4.86 -11.49
C VAL A 19 6.27 3.65 -11.50
N THR A 20 7.54 3.87 -11.82
CA THR A 20 8.61 2.87 -11.65
C THR A 20 9.77 3.52 -10.89
N ILE A 21 10.15 2.95 -9.75
CA ILE A 21 11.24 3.43 -8.90
C ILE A 21 12.33 2.36 -8.86
N LYS A 22 13.14 2.32 -9.93
CA LYS A 22 14.04 1.19 -10.23
C LYS A 22 15.09 0.95 -9.15
N GLU A 23 15.45 1.98 -8.40
CA GLU A 23 16.40 1.90 -7.28
C GLU A 23 15.83 1.12 -6.09
N LEU A 24 14.50 1.01 -5.99
CA LEU A 24 13.81 0.36 -4.88
C LEU A 24 13.32 -1.04 -5.28
N TYR A 25 12.73 -1.19 -6.47
CA TYR A 25 12.13 -2.44 -6.93
C TYR A 25 11.99 -2.54 -8.46
N GLN A 26 11.63 -3.73 -8.95
CA GLN A 26 11.51 -4.09 -10.37
C GLN A 26 10.06 -4.13 -10.87
N GLY A 27 9.07 -4.28 -9.98
CA GLY A 27 7.65 -4.27 -10.34
C GLY A 27 7.13 -2.88 -10.73
N LYS A 28 5.82 -2.78 -11.01
CA LYS A 28 5.13 -1.53 -11.29
C LYS A 28 4.55 -0.94 -10.01
N GLY A 29 4.60 0.37 -9.86
CA GLY A 29 3.91 1.10 -8.80
C GLY A 29 2.73 1.90 -9.34
N VAL A 30 1.75 2.13 -8.50
CA VAL A 30 0.59 2.98 -8.78
C VAL A 30 0.39 3.95 -7.64
N ILE A 31 0.17 5.23 -7.95
CA ILE A 31 -0.14 6.28 -6.98
C ILE A 31 -1.59 6.69 -7.13
N PHE A 32 -2.38 6.47 -6.07
CA PHE A 32 -3.74 7.00 -5.92
C PHE A 32 -3.66 8.43 -5.42
N ASN A 33 -4.44 9.32 -6.06
CA ASN A 33 -4.47 10.72 -5.71
C ASN A 33 -5.46 11.02 -4.57
N GLU A 34 -5.48 12.26 -4.06
CA GLU A 34 -6.38 12.65 -2.96
C GLU A 34 -7.88 12.52 -3.30
N SER A 35 -8.23 12.50 -4.59
CA SER A 35 -9.61 12.33 -5.02
C SER A 35 -10.09 10.87 -4.94
N TYR A 36 -9.17 9.92 -4.72
CA TYR A 36 -9.51 8.51 -4.55
C TYR A 36 -10.21 8.28 -3.21
N LYS A 37 -11.37 7.64 -3.25
CA LYS A 37 -12.12 7.29 -2.04
C LYS A 37 -11.56 6.02 -1.43
N PHE A 38 -10.77 6.16 -0.36
CA PHE A 38 -10.30 5.02 0.42
C PHE A 38 -11.49 4.13 0.84
N PRO A 39 -11.47 2.82 0.54
CA PRO A 39 -12.55 1.92 0.89
C PRO A 39 -12.61 1.64 2.41
N PHE A 40 -11.55 1.97 3.15
CA PHE A 40 -11.45 1.86 4.59
C PHE A 40 -10.82 3.13 5.15
N LYS A 41 -11.33 3.60 6.29
CA LYS A 41 -10.79 4.76 7.01
C LYS A 41 -10.61 4.33 8.46
N GLY A 42 -9.36 4.34 8.93
CA GLY A 42 -9.07 4.13 10.35
C GLY A 42 -9.70 5.24 11.21
N THR A 43 -9.82 5.00 12.52
CA THR A 43 -10.40 5.97 13.48
C THR A 43 -9.66 7.31 13.47
N ASN A 44 -8.36 7.29 13.23
CA ASN A 44 -7.52 8.49 13.19
C ASN A 44 -7.43 9.14 11.80
N TYR A 45 -8.12 8.62 10.78
CA TYR A 45 -8.14 9.21 9.45
C TYR A 45 -8.75 10.61 9.48
N LYS A 46 -8.13 11.58 8.79
CA LYS A 46 -8.67 12.94 8.61
C LYS A 46 -9.05 13.18 7.15
N GLU A 47 -8.07 13.31 6.27
CA GLU A 47 -8.28 13.67 4.87
C GLU A 47 -7.25 13.01 3.94
N PRO A 48 -7.61 12.70 2.69
CA PRO A 48 -6.71 12.05 1.75
C PRO A 48 -5.67 13.04 1.21
N VAL A 49 -4.51 12.53 0.82
CA VAL A 49 -3.45 13.31 0.15
C VAL A 49 -2.85 12.50 -1.00
N THR A 50 -2.45 13.13 -2.11
CA THR A 50 -1.61 12.47 -3.13
C THR A 50 -0.16 12.37 -2.63
N PRO A 51 0.40 11.16 -2.43
CA PRO A 51 1.81 11.01 -2.13
C PRO A 51 2.68 11.49 -3.28
N ASN A 52 3.68 12.32 -3.00
CA ASN A 52 4.72 12.63 -3.97
C ASN A 52 5.84 11.57 -3.97
N LEU A 53 6.71 11.61 -4.98
CA LEU A 53 7.78 10.63 -5.15
C LEU A 53 8.75 10.58 -3.96
N ASN A 54 9.09 11.73 -3.37
CA ASN A 54 9.99 11.80 -2.21
C ASN A 54 9.37 11.13 -0.98
N GLN A 55 8.07 11.33 -0.75
CA GLN A 55 7.32 10.66 0.32
C GLN A 55 7.28 9.16 0.11
N ILE A 56 7.06 8.69 -1.12
CA ILE A 56 7.08 7.26 -1.47
C ILE A 56 8.45 6.65 -1.21
N ILE A 57 9.53 7.26 -1.71
CA ILE A 57 10.90 6.78 -1.51
C ILE A 57 11.23 6.70 -0.01
N ARG A 58 10.88 7.73 0.75
CA ARG A 58 11.08 7.75 2.21
C ARG A 58 10.28 6.63 2.89
N SER A 59 9.05 6.38 2.45
CA SER A 59 8.18 5.36 3.02
C SER A 59 8.70 3.94 2.80
N GLU A 60 9.16 3.64 1.57
CA GLU A 60 9.80 2.37 1.23
C GLU A 60 11.09 2.14 2.03
N ASN A 61 11.90 3.19 2.22
CA ASN A 61 13.11 3.09 3.05
C ASN A 61 12.78 2.81 4.53
N ILE A 62 11.72 3.43 5.08
CA ILE A 62 11.22 3.13 6.43
C ILE A 62 10.75 1.67 6.49
N LEU A 63 9.95 1.22 5.52
CA LEU A 63 9.51 -0.17 5.41
C LEU A 63 10.71 -1.13 5.46
N TYR A 64 11.70 -0.95 4.60
CA TYR A 64 12.85 -1.87 4.54
C TYR A 64 13.67 -1.87 5.82
N LYS A 65 13.82 -0.70 6.46
CA LYS A 65 14.57 -0.54 7.71
C LYS A 65 13.83 -1.19 8.89
N ASP A 66 12.53 -0.95 9.02
CA ASP A 66 11.77 -1.27 10.24
C ASP A 66 10.98 -2.57 10.16
N TYR A 67 10.87 -3.19 8.99
CA TYR A 67 10.10 -4.42 8.73
C TYR A 67 10.26 -5.49 9.80
N TYR A 68 11.50 -5.87 10.14
CA TYR A 68 11.74 -6.95 11.09
C TYR A 68 11.22 -6.60 12.49
N LYS A 69 11.53 -5.39 12.97
CA LYS A 69 11.09 -4.91 14.29
C LYS A 69 9.56 -4.83 14.33
N TYR A 70 8.94 -4.27 13.30
CA TYR A 70 7.49 -4.18 13.18
C TYR A 70 6.83 -5.56 13.20
N ARG A 71 7.24 -6.46 12.31
CA ARG A 71 6.66 -7.81 12.24
C ARG A 71 6.83 -8.56 13.56
N LYS A 72 7.97 -8.37 14.24
CA LYS A 72 8.19 -9.00 15.55
C LYS A 72 7.19 -8.45 16.58
N SER A 73 7.02 -7.13 16.64
CA SER A 73 6.04 -6.47 17.51
C SER A 73 4.61 -6.96 17.26
N VAL A 74 4.24 -7.18 15.99
CA VAL A 74 2.91 -7.73 15.62
C VAL A 74 2.76 -9.15 16.19
N LEU A 75 3.75 -10.02 16.01
CA LEU A 75 3.66 -11.39 16.52
C LEU A 75 3.64 -11.44 18.05
N ASP A 76 4.42 -10.58 18.70
CA ASP A 76 4.48 -10.45 20.14
C ASP A 76 3.10 -10.01 20.71
N SER A 77 2.39 -9.09 20.04
CA SER A 77 1.05 -8.64 20.47
C SER A 77 -0.01 -9.74 20.37
N PHE A 78 0.13 -10.65 19.41
CA PHE A 78 -0.72 -11.86 19.28
C PHE A 78 -0.20 -13.06 20.07
N ARG A 79 0.86 -12.92 20.87
CA ARG A 79 1.52 -14.02 21.62
C ARG A 79 1.87 -15.21 20.71
N SER A 80 2.21 -14.94 19.46
CA SER A 80 2.55 -15.97 18.47
C SER A 80 3.93 -16.56 18.75
N ASN A 81 4.07 -17.87 18.57
CA ASN A 81 5.37 -18.55 18.61
C ASN A 81 6.09 -18.54 17.25
N TYR A 82 5.50 -17.92 16.21
CA TYR A 82 6.10 -17.82 14.89
C TYR A 82 7.40 -17.01 14.95
N LYS A 83 8.45 -17.51 14.29
CA LYS A 83 9.76 -16.85 14.24
C LYS A 83 9.97 -16.20 12.87
N ILE A 84 10.12 -14.88 12.87
CA ILE A 84 10.54 -14.16 11.66
C ILE A 84 11.99 -14.51 11.35
N ASN A 85 12.27 -14.75 10.07
CA ASN A 85 13.61 -15.04 9.62
C ASN A 85 14.56 -13.85 9.92
N SER A 86 15.61 -14.10 10.71
CA SER A 86 16.58 -13.10 11.15
C SER A 86 17.33 -12.42 10.00
N LYS A 87 17.36 -13.00 8.80
CA LYS A 87 17.93 -12.33 7.61
C LYS A 87 17.27 -10.98 7.34
N TYR A 88 16.01 -10.79 7.74
CA TYR A 88 15.27 -9.55 7.53
C TYR A 88 15.65 -8.43 8.51
N LEU A 89 16.57 -8.67 9.47
CA LEU A 89 17.23 -7.60 10.23
C LEU A 89 18.01 -6.64 9.31
N LYS A 90 18.47 -7.12 8.15
CA LYS A 90 19.17 -6.29 7.17
C LYS A 90 18.16 -5.75 6.15
N SER A 91 18.07 -4.42 6.02
CA SER A 91 17.14 -3.75 5.11
C SER A 91 17.26 -4.23 3.65
N LYS A 92 18.48 -4.46 3.16
CA LYS A 92 18.74 -5.02 1.82
C LYS A 92 18.04 -6.37 1.57
N ASN A 93 17.89 -7.21 2.60
CA ASN A 93 17.19 -8.49 2.47
C ASN A 93 15.67 -8.31 2.42
N VAL A 94 15.14 -7.28 3.08
CA VAL A 94 13.73 -6.89 3.00
C VAL A 94 13.43 -6.31 1.62
N GLN A 95 14.27 -5.39 1.14
CA GLN A 95 14.18 -4.86 -0.22
C GLN A 95 14.23 -6.00 -1.26
N LYS A 96 15.16 -6.96 -1.11
CA LYS A 96 15.24 -8.14 -1.98
C LYS A 96 13.98 -9.02 -1.90
N LYS A 97 13.38 -9.18 -0.72
CA LYS A 97 12.12 -9.93 -0.56
C LYS A 97 11.01 -9.33 -1.44
N PHE A 98 10.90 -8.01 -1.43
CA PHE A 98 9.83 -7.31 -2.14
C PHE A 98 10.21 -6.83 -3.53
N SER A 99 11.42 -7.12 -4.04
CA SER A 99 11.91 -6.49 -5.28
C SER A 99 11.02 -6.74 -6.50
N LYS A 100 10.32 -7.88 -6.57
CA LYS A 100 9.45 -8.24 -7.69
C LYS A 100 7.97 -7.90 -7.50
N PHE A 101 7.59 -7.37 -6.34
CA PHE A 101 6.19 -7.09 -6.05
C PHE A 101 5.72 -5.86 -6.87
N ASN A 102 4.45 -5.79 -7.22
CA ASN A 102 3.83 -4.55 -7.65
C ASN A 102 3.42 -3.72 -6.43
N ARG A 103 3.32 -2.39 -6.60
CA ARG A 103 2.99 -1.46 -5.51
C ARG A 103 1.72 -0.67 -5.76
N GLN A 104 0.98 -0.46 -4.69
CA GLN A 104 0.01 0.61 -4.58
C GLN A 104 0.46 1.61 -3.51
N TYR A 105 0.34 2.89 -3.81
CA TYR A 105 0.59 3.98 -2.88
C TYR A 105 -0.65 4.84 -2.76
N ALA A 106 -1.04 5.13 -1.53
CA ALA A 106 -2.08 6.08 -1.22
C ALA A 106 -1.69 6.83 0.06
N GLY A 107 -2.17 8.06 0.24
CA GLY A 107 -1.82 8.89 1.39
C GLY A 107 -3.04 9.47 2.09
N TYR A 108 -2.90 9.71 3.39
CA TYR A 108 -3.84 10.52 4.17
C TYR A 108 -3.12 11.26 5.28
N THR A 109 -3.72 12.32 5.82
CA THR A 109 -3.33 12.87 7.12
C THR A 109 -4.20 12.30 8.21
N ASN A 110 -3.62 12.10 9.39
CA ASN A 110 -4.38 11.68 10.57
C ASN A 110 -4.88 12.91 11.37
N GLN A 111 -5.67 12.68 12.42
CA GLN A 111 -6.27 13.74 13.24
C GLN A 111 -5.24 14.63 13.95
N ILE A 112 -4.03 14.13 14.20
CA ILE A 112 -2.93 14.92 14.80
C ILE A 112 -2.06 15.63 13.76
N GLY A 113 -2.36 15.47 12.46
CA GLY A 113 -1.68 16.14 11.35
C GLY A 113 -0.46 15.38 10.79
N ASP A 114 -0.23 14.13 11.21
CA ASP A 114 0.82 13.31 10.60
C ASP A 114 0.42 12.82 9.21
N THR A 115 1.38 12.74 8.30
CA THR A 115 1.19 12.14 6.97
C THR A 115 1.46 10.64 7.03
N ILE A 116 0.44 9.86 6.65
CA ILE A 116 0.50 8.41 6.55
C ILE A 116 0.50 7.99 5.09
N ILE A 117 1.45 7.12 4.72
CA ILE A 117 1.53 6.52 3.39
C ILE A 117 1.21 5.03 3.49
N TYR A 118 0.15 4.62 2.82
CA TYR A 118 -0.15 3.22 2.57
C TYR A 118 0.76 2.68 1.47
N ILE A 119 1.34 1.50 1.69
CA ILE A 119 2.08 0.71 0.71
C ILE A 119 1.41 -0.66 0.61
N GLY A 120 0.71 -0.92 -0.50
CA GLY A 120 0.25 -2.25 -0.87
C GLY A 120 1.31 -2.96 -1.72
N LEU A 121 1.60 -4.22 -1.41
CA LEU A 121 2.62 -5.05 -2.08
C LEU A 121 1.96 -6.31 -2.64
N PHE A 122 2.07 -6.52 -3.95
CA PHE A 122 1.38 -7.63 -4.63
C PHE A 122 2.34 -8.51 -5.42
N ASN A 123 2.33 -9.82 -5.17
CA ASN A 123 3.21 -10.80 -5.80
C ASN A 123 2.58 -11.36 -7.09
N PHE A 124 3.13 -10.97 -8.24
CA PHE A 124 2.68 -11.40 -9.55
C PHE A 124 3.53 -12.54 -10.14
N ASN A 125 4.33 -13.24 -9.32
CA ASN A 125 5.22 -14.31 -9.80
C ASN A 125 4.49 -15.42 -10.58
N ASN A 126 3.22 -15.69 -10.26
CA ASN A 126 2.34 -16.52 -11.08
C ASN A 126 1.31 -15.62 -11.76
N LEU A 127 1.64 -15.12 -12.96
CA LEU A 127 0.83 -14.15 -13.70
C LEU A 127 -0.62 -14.60 -13.89
N LYS A 128 -0.83 -15.85 -14.34
CA LYS A 128 -2.19 -16.38 -14.56
C LYS A 128 -3.05 -16.37 -13.30
N LYS A 129 -2.47 -16.69 -12.13
CA LYS A 129 -3.21 -16.58 -10.86
C LYS A 129 -3.36 -15.12 -10.45
N ALA A 130 -2.31 -14.31 -10.57
CA ALA A 130 -2.34 -12.91 -10.20
C ALA A 130 -3.39 -12.13 -10.97
N GLU A 131 -3.57 -12.39 -12.27
CA GLU A 131 -4.61 -11.73 -13.09
C GLU A 131 -6.03 -12.02 -12.59
N ASN A 132 -6.29 -13.25 -12.12
CA ASN A 132 -7.61 -13.62 -11.59
C ASN A 132 -7.89 -13.06 -10.18
N TYR A 133 -6.85 -12.90 -9.37
CA TYR A 133 -6.99 -12.52 -7.97
C TYR A 133 -6.70 -11.04 -7.71
N PHE A 134 -5.89 -10.39 -8.54
CA PHE A 134 -5.54 -8.98 -8.47
C PHE A 134 -6.12 -8.24 -9.68
N GLU A 135 -7.35 -8.58 -10.05
CA GLU A 135 -8.09 -7.88 -11.10
C GLU A 135 -8.20 -6.39 -10.72
N ASN A 136 -7.91 -5.51 -11.67
CA ASN A 136 -7.99 -4.06 -11.47
C ASN A 136 -7.08 -3.51 -10.36
N TRP A 137 -6.01 -4.23 -9.98
CA TRP A 137 -5.06 -3.79 -8.95
C TRP A 137 -4.43 -2.42 -9.22
N ASP A 138 -4.44 -1.93 -10.44
CA ASP A 138 -3.97 -0.58 -10.74
C ASP A 138 -5.06 0.46 -10.51
N THR A 139 -6.34 0.15 -10.70
CA THR A 139 -7.43 1.13 -10.63
C THR A 139 -8.19 1.15 -9.31
N ILE A 140 -8.14 0.08 -8.51
CA ILE A 140 -8.76 0.01 -7.19
C ILE A 140 -7.74 -0.32 -6.11
N LEU A 141 -7.78 0.37 -4.98
CA LEU A 141 -6.96 0.04 -3.82
C LEU A 141 -7.37 -1.36 -3.34
N PHE A 142 -6.40 -2.26 -3.32
CA PHE A 142 -6.66 -3.69 -3.26
C PHE A 142 -6.37 -4.24 -1.86
N LEU A 143 -7.37 -4.89 -1.25
CA LEU A 143 -7.27 -5.64 0.00
C LEU A 143 -7.98 -6.99 -0.12
N GLY A 144 -7.27 -8.02 -0.57
CA GLY A 144 -7.83 -9.37 -0.64
C GLY A 144 -7.70 -10.15 0.67
N SER A 145 -8.57 -11.15 0.86
CA SER A 145 -8.54 -12.08 1.99
C SER A 145 -8.70 -13.53 1.53
N GLY A 146 -8.09 -14.46 2.28
CA GLY A 146 -8.02 -15.89 1.96
C GLY A 146 -6.65 -16.36 1.46
N GLY A 147 -6.50 -17.67 1.29
CA GLY A 147 -5.19 -18.31 1.19
C GLY A 147 -4.29 -17.84 0.03
N PHE A 148 -4.86 -17.36 -1.09
CA PHE A 148 -4.04 -16.75 -2.14
C PHE A 148 -3.41 -15.44 -1.66
N TYR A 149 -4.19 -14.55 -1.06
CA TYR A 149 -3.75 -13.22 -0.66
C TYR A 149 -2.78 -13.27 0.52
N GLU A 150 -2.99 -14.16 1.49
CA GLU A 150 -2.09 -14.33 2.64
C GLU A 150 -0.64 -14.64 2.24
N GLY A 151 -0.44 -15.30 1.10
CA GLY A 151 0.89 -15.60 0.54
C GLY A 151 1.38 -14.62 -0.53
N ASN A 152 0.53 -13.75 -1.07
CA ASN A 152 0.83 -12.94 -2.25
C ASN A 152 0.56 -11.44 -2.07
N GLN A 153 0.06 -11.02 -0.91
CA GLN A 153 -0.21 -9.63 -0.59
C GLN A 153 0.39 -9.30 0.79
N GLU A 154 1.00 -8.13 0.90
CA GLU A 154 1.30 -7.50 2.19
C GLU A 154 0.95 -6.01 2.09
N PHE A 155 0.61 -5.37 3.19
CA PHE A 155 0.37 -3.93 3.22
C PHE A 155 0.94 -3.31 4.50
N TYR A 156 1.33 -2.04 4.40
CA TYR A 156 1.96 -1.30 5.47
C TYR A 156 1.50 0.15 5.44
N GLU A 157 1.22 0.71 6.61
CA GLU A 157 0.99 2.14 6.78
C GLU A 157 2.23 2.77 7.41
N ILE A 158 2.77 3.80 6.77
CA ILE A 158 4.03 4.43 7.15
C ILE A 158 3.74 5.85 7.62
N ASN A 159 4.01 6.12 8.89
CA ASN A 159 3.94 7.47 9.43
C ASN A 159 5.25 8.21 9.13
N LEU A 160 5.19 9.19 8.23
CA LEU A 160 6.36 9.95 7.80
C LEU A 160 6.86 10.92 8.88
N ASN A 161 5.97 11.47 9.70
CA ASN A 161 6.34 12.37 10.79
C ASN A 161 7.09 11.62 11.88
N GLN A 162 6.64 10.40 12.20
CA GLN A 162 7.21 9.54 13.24
C GLN A 162 8.31 8.58 12.73
N ASN A 163 8.57 8.55 11.42
CA ASN A 163 9.57 7.70 10.76
C ASN A 163 9.46 6.20 11.09
N LYS A 164 8.22 5.68 11.16
CA LYS A 164 7.95 4.29 11.53
C LYS A 164 6.76 3.71 10.78
N ILE A 165 6.68 2.39 10.78
CA ILE A 165 5.47 1.64 10.38
C ILE A 165 4.43 1.77 11.51
N GLU A 166 3.18 2.11 11.18
CA GLU A 166 2.06 2.13 12.13
C GLU A 166 1.56 0.71 12.41
N PHE A 167 1.18 0.48 13.66
CA PHE A 167 0.47 -0.71 14.10
C PHE A 167 -0.96 -0.27 14.42
N ASN A 168 -1.88 -0.53 13.49
CA ASN A 168 -3.30 -0.26 13.63
C ASN A 168 -4.06 -1.55 13.95
#